data_AF-A0A0G0C813-F1
#
_entry.id   AF-A0A0G0C813-F1
#
_cell.length_a   1.000
_cell.length_b   1.000
_cell.length_c   1.000
_cell.angle_alpha   90.00
_cell.angle_beta   90.00
_cell.angle_gamma   90.00
#
_symmetry.space_group_name_H-M   'P 1'
#
loop_
_entity.id
_entity.type
_entity.pdbx_description
1 polymer ?
#
loop_
_entity_poly.entity_id
_entity_poly.type
_entity_poly.pdbx_seq_one_letter_code
_entity_poly.pdbx_strand_id
1 'polypeptide(L)'
;MIFNIHKRGFTLVETLVGTAVFVLVSLSAYKAFGVLMDAVSASQAKIAATSVANEKFEIIRNLPYENVGIPNSIPTGEIPRNQSITRDGYSFDILTTIRNIDDPFDGTIGGTPSDSSPADYKLADLDITCSNCKIFPPLKFITLVAPHSLETVSSNGALFIRVFDSDGLAIQGASVNIENTQTNPDIIIEETTDNEGWIKIVDAPPGTNAYNIIATKSGFSTDQTYPIGGAAGTDPISPDATVVVQQVTQTSLLIDRVSSFTVQTVDSSCVVLPNIDFSLTGTKIIGAPSILKYDTHNFSTGSSGNVTIQDLEADTYETVLTSISYDLSGTSFFPIFTINPNENKTLQMVAVPHAGMALLVSVKDSADLPINGATVQLEKGEFNEIKSTNSSPCQTPGQTFWNNLASGSYTLTVSKIGYQTSVSTIDVLNNWQNQNIILTP
;
A
#
# COMPACT_ATOMS: atom_id res chain seq x y z
N MET A 1 47.67 25.54 77.83
CA MET A 1 46.54 26.22 77.17
C MET A 1 45.63 25.13 76.61
N ILE A 2 44.51 24.85 77.29
CA ILE A 2 43.54 23.83 76.87
C ILE A 2 42.61 24.49 75.86
N PHE A 3 42.69 24.12 74.58
CA PHE A 3 41.75 24.60 73.57
C PHE A 3 40.43 23.85 73.71
N ASN A 4 39.43 24.56 74.21
CA ASN A 4 38.04 24.10 74.28
C ASN A 4 37.43 24.17 72.87
N ILE A 5 37.47 23.06 72.13
CA ILE A 5 36.86 22.97 70.80
C ILE A 5 35.34 22.95 70.98
N HIS A 6 34.70 24.10 70.74
CA HIS A 6 33.24 24.19 70.63
C HIS A 6 32.84 23.54 69.31
N LYS A 7 32.26 22.33 69.36
CA LYS A 7 31.62 21.71 68.20
C LYS A 7 30.35 22.51 67.85
N ARG A 8 30.48 23.52 66.98
CA ARG A 8 29.30 24.16 66.37
C ARG A 8 28.63 23.13 65.46
N GLY A 9 27.36 22.85 65.72
CA GLY A 9 26.54 21.97 64.87
C GLY A 9 26.22 22.63 63.53
N PHE A 10 25.80 21.82 62.54
CA PHE A 10 25.37 22.32 61.23
C PHE A 10 24.00 22.99 61.31
N THR A 11 23.79 24.02 60.52
CA THR A 11 22.45 24.61 60.34
C THR A 11 21.58 23.71 59.47
N LEU A 12 20.25 23.80 59.63
CA LEU A 12 19.29 23.03 58.83
C LEU A 12 19.44 23.29 57.32
N VAL A 13 19.84 24.52 56.93
CA VAL A 13 20.04 24.89 55.54
C VAL A 13 21.31 24.25 54.97
N GLU A 14 22.41 24.23 55.73
CA GLU A 14 23.66 23.56 55.32
C GLU A 14 23.47 22.05 55.14
N THR A 15 22.72 21.40 56.03
CA THR A 15 22.42 19.97 55.87
C THR A 15 21.51 19.69 54.68
N LEU A 16 20.52 20.55 54.41
CA LEU A 16 19.64 20.40 53.25
C LEU A 16 20.39 20.61 51.92
N VAL A 17 21.22 21.65 51.82
CA VAL A 17 22.03 21.90 50.62
C VAL A 17 23.08 20.81 50.44
N GLY A 18 23.79 20.42 51.50
CA GLY A 18 24.80 19.38 51.45
C GLY A 18 24.23 18.01 51.05
N THR A 19 23.06 17.64 51.57
CA THR A 19 22.38 16.40 51.16
C THR A 19 21.87 16.49 49.71
N ALA A 20 21.34 17.62 49.27
CA ALA A 20 20.91 17.81 47.89
C ALA A 20 22.08 17.65 46.90
N VAL A 21 23.22 18.30 47.16
CA VAL A 21 24.43 18.16 46.33
C VAL A 21 24.96 16.73 46.34
N PHE A 22 25.01 16.09 47.52
CA PHE A 22 25.47 14.71 47.63
C PHE A 22 24.57 13.74 46.86
N VAL A 23 23.24 13.90 46.94
CA VAL A 23 22.28 13.08 46.19
C VAL A 23 22.46 13.29 44.68
N LEU A 24 22.62 14.52 44.21
CA LEU A 24 22.86 14.82 42.80
C LEU A 24 24.14 14.15 42.28
N VAL A 25 25.25 14.26 43.02
CA VAL A 25 26.53 13.65 42.64
C VAL A 25 26.43 12.12 42.68
N SER A 26 25.80 11.56 43.72
CA SER A 26 25.63 10.11 43.89
C SER A 26 24.76 9.50 42.79
N LEU A 27 23.66 10.16 42.43
CA LEU A 27 22.79 9.73 41.33
C LEU A 27 23.51 9.83 39.98
N SER A 28 24.31 10.87 39.77
CA SER A 28 25.09 11.03 38.54
C SER A 28 26.14 9.92 38.41
N ALA A 29 26.85 9.60 39.49
CA ALA A 29 27.82 8.50 39.52
C ALA A 29 27.16 7.14 39.31
N TYR A 30 26.01 6.89 39.95
CA TYR A 30 25.25 5.65 39.77
C TYR A 30 24.76 5.48 38.32
N LYS A 31 24.23 6.55 37.71
CA LYS A 31 23.84 6.54 36.29
C LYS A 31 25.03 6.31 35.37
N ALA A 32 26.17 6.96 35.63
CA ALA A 32 27.39 6.76 34.84
C ALA A 32 27.87 5.30 34.92
N PHE A 33 27.84 4.70 36.11
CA PHE A 33 28.16 3.28 36.28
C PHE A 33 27.19 2.36 35.52
N GLY A 34 25.88 2.65 35.57
CA GLY A 34 24.88 1.91 34.81
C GLY A 34 25.13 1.95 33.30
N VAL A 35 25.43 3.14 32.75
CA VAL A 35 25.76 3.30 31.32
C VAL A 35 27.04 2.55 30.95
N LEU A 36 28.07 2.56 31.80
CA LEU A 36 29.28 1.78 31.57
C LEU A 36 28.99 0.28 31.55
N MET A 37 28.16 -0.21 32.46
CA MET A 37 27.78 -1.62 32.49
C MET A 37 26.96 -2.02 31.24
N ASP A 38 26.05 -1.16 30.81
CA ASP A 38 25.28 -1.37 29.59
C ASP A 38 26.19 -1.41 28.35
N ALA A 39 27.18 -0.53 28.27
CA ALA A 39 28.18 -0.50 27.19
C ALA A 39 29.03 -1.78 27.16
N VAL A 40 29.46 -2.28 28.33
CA VAL A 40 30.19 -3.55 28.44
C VAL A 40 29.32 -4.73 28.00
N SER A 41 28.06 -4.79 28.44
CA SER A 41 27.12 -5.85 28.05
C SER A 41 26.83 -5.83 26.55
N ALA A 42 26.65 -4.65 25.95
CA ALA A 42 26.47 -4.50 24.51
C ALA A 42 27.71 -4.97 23.72
N SER A 43 28.92 -4.66 24.23
CA SER A 43 30.18 -5.12 23.62
C SER A 43 30.33 -6.64 23.68
N GLN A 44 30.01 -7.25 24.82
CA GLN A 44 30.03 -8.71 24.98
C GLN A 44 29.02 -9.40 24.05
N ALA A 45 27.79 -8.89 23.96
CA ALA A 45 26.79 -9.39 23.02
C ALA A 45 27.27 -9.31 21.57
N LYS A 46 27.92 -8.20 21.17
CA LYS A 46 28.47 -8.03 19.82
C LYS A 46 29.59 -9.02 19.50
N ILE A 47 30.48 -9.29 20.45
CA ILE A 47 31.56 -10.29 20.29
C ILE A 47 30.94 -11.69 20.13
N ALA A 48 29.97 -12.05 20.97
CA ALA A 48 29.28 -13.34 20.89
C ALA A 48 28.54 -13.49 19.55
N ALA A 49 27.81 -12.47 19.10
CA ALA A 49 27.12 -12.46 17.81
C ALA A 49 28.10 -12.60 16.62
N THR A 50 29.26 -11.92 16.68
CA THR A 50 30.30 -12.03 15.63
C THR A 50 30.89 -13.44 15.58
N SER A 51 31.07 -14.08 16.74
CA SER A 51 31.51 -15.49 16.81
C SER A 51 30.49 -16.43 16.16
N VAL A 52 29.19 -16.20 16.43
CA VAL A 52 28.10 -16.95 15.78
C VAL A 52 28.09 -16.73 14.27
N ALA A 53 28.24 -15.49 13.80
CA ALA A 53 28.32 -15.18 12.36
C ALA A 53 29.48 -15.90 11.68
N ASN A 54 30.68 -15.89 12.29
CA ASN A 54 31.84 -16.61 11.77
C ASN A 54 31.58 -18.12 11.70
N GLU A 55 31.03 -18.71 12.75
CA GLU A 55 30.66 -20.14 12.76
C GLU A 55 29.69 -20.47 11.61
N LYS A 56 28.71 -19.62 11.35
CA LYS A 56 27.79 -19.80 10.22
C LYS A 56 28.48 -19.68 8.88
N PHE A 57 29.37 -18.72 8.68
CA PHE A 57 30.15 -18.63 7.46
C PHE A 57 31.10 -19.81 7.25
N GLU A 58 31.68 -20.36 8.31
CA GLU A 58 32.48 -21.60 8.20
C GLU A 58 31.62 -22.78 7.75
N ILE A 59 30.38 -22.90 8.23
CA ILE A 59 29.45 -23.93 7.74
C ILE A 59 29.13 -23.67 6.25
N ILE A 60 28.73 -22.45 5.90
CA ILE A 60 28.36 -22.08 4.53
C ILE A 60 29.51 -22.33 3.53
N ARG A 61 30.75 -21.98 3.89
CA ARG A 61 31.93 -22.16 3.04
C ARG A 61 32.41 -23.61 2.93
N ASN A 62 32.05 -24.47 3.88
CA ASN A 62 32.42 -25.88 3.87
C ASN A 62 31.34 -26.80 3.28
N LEU A 63 30.17 -26.26 2.93
CA LEU A 63 29.14 -27.02 2.20
C LEU A 63 29.53 -27.20 0.73
N PRO A 64 29.11 -28.29 0.07
CA PRO A 64 29.13 -28.38 -1.38
C PRO A 64 28.45 -27.15 -2.00
N TYR A 65 29.04 -26.57 -3.04
CA TYR A 65 28.54 -25.33 -3.64
C TYR A 65 27.05 -25.42 -4.05
N GLU A 66 26.62 -26.58 -4.55
CA GLU A 66 25.22 -26.87 -4.89
C GLU A 66 24.27 -26.84 -3.68
N ASN A 67 24.75 -27.15 -2.47
CA ASN A 67 23.96 -27.13 -1.24
C ASN A 67 23.95 -25.75 -0.54
N VAL A 68 24.75 -24.80 -1.02
CA VAL A 68 24.74 -23.41 -0.52
C VAL A 68 23.51 -22.70 -1.07
N GLY A 69 22.44 -22.71 -0.30
CA GLY A 69 21.16 -22.12 -0.68
C GLY A 69 20.14 -22.34 0.42
N ILE A 70 18.96 -21.76 0.25
CA ILE A 70 17.87 -21.88 1.20
C ILE A 70 16.89 -22.94 0.70
N PRO A 71 16.41 -23.86 1.55
CA PRO A 71 15.38 -24.82 1.15
C PRO A 71 14.19 -24.12 0.52
N ASN A 72 13.68 -24.67 -0.59
CA ASN A 72 12.54 -24.13 -1.33
C ASN A 72 12.76 -22.70 -1.86
N SER A 73 13.99 -22.25 -2.08
CA SER A 73 14.32 -20.91 -2.58
C SER A 73 15.20 -21.00 -3.83
N ILE A 74 15.59 -19.86 -4.39
CA ILE A 74 16.61 -19.75 -5.44
C ILE A 74 17.78 -18.91 -4.90
N PRO A 75 19.01 -19.46 -4.81
CA PRO A 75 19.37 -20.86 -5.04
C PRO A 75 18.80 -21.78 -3.94
N THR A 76 18.43 -23.00 -4.33
CA THR A 76 18.02 -24.04 -3.40
C THR A 76 19.23 -24.61 -2.66
N GLY A 77 19.03 -25.07 -1.43
CA GLY A 77 20.11 -25.65 -0.63
C GLY A 77 19.66 -26.08 0.77
N GLU A 78 20.62 -26.24 1.68
CA GLU A 78 20.40 -26.85 3.00
C GLU A 78 20.41 -25.84 4.16
N ILE A 79 20.62 -24.55 3.88
CA ILE A 79 20.79 -23.53 4.91
C ILE A 79 19.42 -22.93 5.27
N PRO A 80 18.93 -23.08 6.51
CA PRO A 80 17.64 -22.53 6.88
C PRO A 80 17.68 -21.00 6.94
N ARG A 81 16.62 -20.36 6.43
CA ARG A 81 16.46 -18.90 6.40
C ARG A 81 16.46 -18.28 7.80
N ASN A 82 15.72 -18.87 8.74
CA ASN A 82 15.59 -18.36 10.11
C ASN A 82 16.19 -19.36 11.11
N GLN A 83 17.04 -18.89 12.02
CA GLN A 83 17.60 -19.69 13.11
C GLN A 83 17.69 -18.89 14.40
N SER A 84 17.37 -19.51 15.54
CA SER A 84 17.63 -18.94 16.86
C SER A 84 18.76 -19.70 17.54
N ILE A 85 19.76 -18.99 18.07
CA ILE A 85 20.97 -19.56 18.67
C ILE A 85 21.29 -18.88 19.98
N THR A 86 21.54 -19.69 21.00
CA THR A 86 22.01 -19.20 22.30
C THR A 86 23.54 -19.30 22.39
N ARG A 87 24.20 -18.18 22.70
CA ARG A 87 25.66 -18.11 22.92
C ARG A 87 25.96 -17.18 24.09
N ASP A 88 26.73 -17.66 25.07
CA ASP A 88 27.17 -16.89 26.23
C ASP A 88 26.03 -16.21 27.01
N GLY A 89 24.84 -16.82 27.03
CA GLY A 89 23.63 -16.30 27.67
C GLY A 89 22.80 -15.33 26.83
N TYR A 90 23.25 -14.99 25.63
CA TYR A 90 22.50 -14.20 24.65
C TYR A 90 21.72 -15.11 23.70
N SER A 91 20.51 -14.70 23.33
CA SER A 91 19.66 -15.37 22.34
C SER A 91 19.65 -14.53 21.07
N PHE A 92 20.28 -15.05 20.02
CA PHE A 92 20.37 -14.40 18.72
C PHE A 92 19.38 -15.01 17.74
N ASP A 93 18.67 -14.16 17.02
CA ASP A 93 17.81 -14.54 15.91
C ASP A 93 18.53 -14.13 14.61
N ILE A 94 18.79 -15.11 13.75
CA ILE A 94 19.57 -15.00 12.53
C ILE A 94 18.64 -15.16 11.35
N LEU A 95 18.57 -14.15 10.50
CA LEU A 95 17.97 -14.19 9.19
C LEU A 95 19.09 -14.33 8.14
N THR A 96 19.05 -15.40 7.38
CA THR A 96 20.01 -15.72 6.31
C THR A 96 19.36 -15.47 4.96
N THR A 97 20.04 -14.71 4.10
CA THR A 97 19.66 -14.49 2.71
C THR A 97 20.78 -14.98 1.80
N ILE A 98 20.46 -15.79 0.80
CA ILE A 98 21.42 -16.30 -0.18
C ILE A 98 20.90 -16.01 -1.56
N ARG A 99 21.75 -15.44 -2.43
CA ARG A 99 21.38 -15.04 -3.79
C ARG A 99 22.49 -15.43 -4.76
N ASN A 100 22.10 -15.87 -5.95
CA ASN A 100 23.01 -15.96 -7.09
C ASN A 100 23.32 -14.54 -7.59
N ILE A 101 24.57 -14.29 -7.93
CA ILE A 101 25.06 -13.02 -8.45
C ILE A 101 25.56 -13.22 -9.88
N ASP A 102 25.11 -12.31 -10.75
CA ASP A 102 25.54 -12.15 -12.14
C ASP A 102 26.57 -11.02 -12.19
N ASP A 103 27.84 -11.38 -12.29
CA ASP A 103 28.98 -10.49 -12.28
C ASP A 103 29.25 -9.93 -13.68
N PRO A 104 29.27 -8.60 -13.87
CA PRO A 104 29.51 -7.99 -15.18
C PRO A 104 30.85 -8.31 -15.86
N PHE A 105 31.75 -9.05 -15.21
CA PHE A 105 33.10 -9.34 -15.68
C PHE A 105 33.15 -10.01 -17.07
N ASP A 106 32.28 -10.98 -17.33
CA ASP A 106 32.23 -11.73 -18.60
C ASP A 106 30.92 -11.56 -19.39
N GLY A 107 29.98 -10.81 -18.82
CA GLY A 107 28.70 -10.48 -19.41
C GLY A 107 27.66 -10.31 -18.32
N THR A 108 26.40 -10.17 -18.70
CA THR A 108 25.27 -10.42 -17.79
C THR A 108 24.18 -11.14 -18.57
N ILE A 109 23.23 -11.79 -17.91
CA ILE A 109 22.07 -12.33 -18.62
C ILE A 109 21.28 -11.21 -19.30
N GLY A 110 21.06 -11.34 -20.61
CA GLY A 110 20.46 -10.28 -21.43
C GLY A 110 21.33 -9.04 -21.65
N GLY A 111 22.59 -9.08 -21.20
CA GLY A 111 23.59 -8.03 -21.41
C GLY A 111 24.30 -8.12 -22.77
N THR A 112 25.35 -7.32 -22.92
CA THR A 112 26.23 -7.34 -24.11
C THR A 112 27.71 -7.36 -23.67
N PRO A 113 28.42 -8.50 -23.75
CA PRO A 113 27.94 -9.81 -24.22
C PRO A 113 26.86 -10.41 -23.30
N SER A 114 25.95 -11.21 -23.87
CA SER A 114 24.98 -11.95 -23.05
C SER A 114 25.69 -13.15 -22.47
N ASP A 115 25.60 -13.28 -21.14
CA ASP A 115 26.14 -14.44 -20.47
C ASP A 115 25.10 -15.58 -20.41
N SER A 116 25.60 -16.80 -20.58
CA SER A 116 24.86 -18.05 -20.58
C SER A 116 24.99 -18.82 -19.25
N SER A 117 25.82 -18.35 -18.32
CA SER A 117 26.04 -18.95 -17.00
C SER A 117 25.96 -17.90 -15.86
N PRO A 118 24.90 -17.08 -15.77
CA PRO A 118 24.89 -15.80 -15.04
C PRO A 118 24.91 -15.93 -13.51
N ALA A 119 25.10 -17.14 -12.97
CA ALA A 119 25.21 -17.37 -11.54
C ALA A 119 26.67 -17.67 -11.19
N ASP A 120 27.53 -16.66 -11.30
CA ASP A 120 28.98 -16.79 -11.10
C ASP A 120 29.32 -17.20 -9.67
N TYR A 121 28.67 -16.57 -8.71
CA TYR A 121 28.86 -16.87 -7.29
C TYR A 121 27.59 -16.59 -6.47
N LYS A 122 27.62 -17.05 -5.23
CA LYS A 122 26.55 -16.84 -4.26
C LYS A 122 26.97 -15.80 -3.24
N LEU A 123 26.13 -14.81 -3.00
CA LEU A 123 26.23 -13.90 -1.87
C LEU A 123 25.39 -14.45 -0.73
N ALA A 124 25.99 -14.62 0.44
CA ALA A 124 25.30 -14.98 1.67
C ALA A 124 25.37 -13.82 2.67
N ASP A 125 24.21 -13.31 3.06
CA ASP A 125 24.02 -12.26 4.06
C ASP A 125 23.41 -12.85 5.34
N LEU A 126 23.90 -12.42 6.49
CA LEU A 126 23.40 -12.78 7.82
C LEU A 126 23.00 -11.50 8.57
N ASP A 127 21.71 -11.34 8.80
CA ASP A 127 21.12 -10.33 9.66
C ASP A 127 20.88 -10.93 11.05
N ILE A 128 21.66 -10.47 12.04
CA ILE A 128 21.61 -10.98 13.41
C ILE A 128 20.97 -9.93 14.32
N THR A 129 19.89 -10.33 15.00
CA THR A 129 19.25 -9.55 16.07
C THR A 129 19.36 -10.28 17.41
N CYS A 130 19.09 -9.59 18.51
CA CYS A 130 19.16 -10.19 19.85
C CYS A 130 17.96 -9.77 20.69
N SER A 131 17.09 -10.73 21.00
CA SER A 131 15.82 -10.49 21.70
C SER A 131 15.99 -10.23 23.20
N ASN A 132 17.04 -10.78 23.83
CA ASN A 132 17.31 -10.60 25.26
C ASN A 132 18.45 -9.61 25.57
N CYS A 133 18.97 -8.91 24.56
CA CYS A 133 19.99 -7.89 24.74
C CYS A 133 19.36 -6.54 25.09
N LYS A 134 19.94 -5.81 26.05
CA LYS A 134 19.45 -4.48 26.45
C LYS A 134 19.69 -3.42 25.37
N ILE A 135 20.88 -3.42 24.76
CA ILE A 135 21.29 -2.49 23.70
C ILE A 135 22.00 -3.32 22.63
N PHE A 136 21.33 -3.57 21.52
CA PHE A 136 21.90 -4.34 20.42
C PHE A 136 21.32 -3.86 19.07
N PRO A 137 22.04 -3.00 18.33
CA PRO A 137 21.68 -2.74 16.95
C PRO A 137 21.90 -4.02 16.11
N PRO A 138 20.99 -4.35 15.17
CA PRO A 138 21.18 -5.49 14.27
C PRO A 138 22.55 -5.45 13.60
N LEU A 139 23.20 -6.61 13.51
CA LEU A 139 24.50 -6.75 12.84
C LEU A 139 24.29 -7.46 11.51
N LYS A 140 24.87 -6.89 10.45
CA LYS A 140 24.87 -7.49 9.11
C LYS A 140 26.26 -8.01 8.78
N PHE A 141 26.32 -9.22 8.22
CA PHE A 141 27.57 -9.82 7.77
C PHE A 141 27.37 -10.41 6.38
N ILE A 142 28.33 -10.23 5.49
CA ILE A 142 28.26 -10.75 4.12
C ILE A 142 29.50 -11.62 3.84
N THR A 143 29.30 -12.71 3.11
CA THR A 143 30.36 -13.48 2.46
C THR A 143 29.96 -13.83 1.03
N LEU A 144 30.96 -14.06 0.19
CA LEU A 144 30.79 -14.66 -1.13
C LEU A 144 31.22 -16.12 -1.08
N VAL A 145 30.58 -16.95 -1.91
CA VAL A 145 30.94 -18.36 -2.13
C VAL A 145 30.99 -18.59 -3.62
N ALA A 146 32.14 -19.01 -4.14
CA ALA A 146 32.35 -19.28 -5.55
C ALA A 146 32.42 -20.80 -5.80
N PRO A 147 32.01 -21.28 -6.99
CA PRO A 147 32.17 -22.68 -7.35
C PRO A 147 33.67 -23.02 -7.51
N HIS A 148 34.02 -24.29 -7.28
CA HIS A 148 35.38 -24.77 -7.53
C HIS A 148 35.63 -25.10 -9.01
N SER A 149 34.56 -25.47 -9.72
CA SER A 149 34.58 -25.86 -11.13
C SER A 149 34.48 -24.64 -12.05
N LEU A 150 34.79 -24.83 -13.33
CA LEU A 150 34.46 -23.86 -14.37
C LEU A 150 32.95 -23.69 -14.49
N GLU A 151 32.50 -22.48 -14.82
CA GLU A 151 31.13 -22.19 -15.19
C GLU A 151 30.67 -23.07 -16.37
N THR A 152 29.40 -23.45 -16.32
CA THR A 152 28.74 -24.24 -17.35
C THR A 152 27.43 -23.58 -17.71
N VAL A 153 27.11 -23.58 -19.00
CA VAL A 153 25.86 -23.04 -19.55
C VAL A 153 24.66 -23.46 -18.70
N SER A 154 23.95 -22.47 -18.16
CA SER A 154 22.73 -22.70 -17.40
C SER A 154 21.56 -23.05 -18.32
N SER A 155 20.67 -23.90 -17.84
CA SER A 155 19.37 -24.20 -18.44
C SER A 155 18.23 -23.34 -17.86
N ASN A 156 18.55 -22.37 -17.01
CA ASN A 156 17.58 -21.53 -16.33
C ASN A 156 17.49 -20.14 -16.98
N GLY A 157 16.51 -19.35 -16.55
CA GLY A 157 16.35 -17.94 -16.93
C GLY A 157 16.63 -17.00 -15.75
N ALA A 158 16.18 -15.77 -15.88
CA ALA A 158 16.14 -14.81 -14.77
C ALA A 158 14.75 -14.17 -14.65
N LEU A 159 14.37 -13.81 -13.44
CA LEU A 159 13.13 -13.12 -13.11
C LEU A 159 13.45 -11.81 -12.40
N PHE A 160 13.24 -10.69 -13.08
CA PHE A 160 13.45 -9.35 -12.57
C PHE A 160 12.11 -8.69 -12.26
N ILE A 161 11.92 -8.28 -11.02
CA ILE A 161 10.67 -7.70 -10.52
C ILE A 161 10.97 -6.28 -10.08
N ARG A 162 10.21 -5.32 -10.60
CA ARG A 162 10.28 -3.92 -10.17
C ARG A 162 9.01 -3.53 -9.44
N VAL A 163 9.15 -2.90 -8.29
CA VAL A 163 8.05 -2.30 -7.53
C VAL A 163 8.19 -0.78 -7.54
N PHE A 164 7.15 -0.08 -7.98
CA PHE A 164 7.13 1.38 -8.07
C PHE A 164 5.74 1.95 -7.75
N ASP A 165 5.67 3.26 -7.49
CA ASP A 165 4.43 3.98 -7.22
C ASP A 165 3.80 4.57 -8.49
N SER A 166 2.65 5.24 -8.35
CA SER A 166 1.95 5.85 -9.50
C SER A 166 2.73 6.99 -10.19
N ASP A 167 3.73 7.57 -9.52
CA ASP A 167 4.66 8.57 -10.09
C ASP A 167 5.85 7.92 -10.82
N GLY A 168 5.95 6.58 -10.80
CA GLY A 168 7.06 5.83 -11.41
C GLY A 168 8.32 5.79 -10.54
N LEU A 169 8.25 6.23 -9.28
CA LEU A 169 9.36 6.19 -8.35
C LEU A 169 9.51 4.79 -7.74
N ALA A 170 10.76 4.37 -7.58
CA ALA A 170 11.09 3.10 -6.97
C ALA A 170 10.63 3.03 -5.51
N ILE A 171 10.03 1.90 -5.13
CA ILE A 171 9.68 1.64 -3.72
C ILE A 171 10.71 0.72 -3.11
N GLN A 172 11.56 1.29 -2.25
CA GLN A 172 12.50 0.52 -1.43
C GLN A 172 11.81 -0.21 -0.28
N GLY A 173 12.24 -1.44 0.00
CA GLY A 173 11.78 -2.20 1.15
C GLY A 173 10.31 -2.64 1.06
N ALA A 174 9.76 -2.75 -0.17
CA ALA A 174 8.51 -3.46 -0.38
C ALA A 174 8.75 -4.95 -0.20
N SER A 175 7.88 -5.63 0.54
CA SER A 175 7.90 -7.07 0.68
C SER A 175 7.35 -7.70 -0.59
N VAL A 176 8.07 -8.65 -1.16
CA VAL A 176 7.63 -9.38 -2.34
C VAL A 176 7.72 -10.87 -2.04
N ASN A 177 6.57 -11.54 -2.17
CA ASN A 177 6.46 -12.99 -2.12
C ASN A 177 6.40 -13.53 -3.55
N ILE A 178 7.24 -14.50 -3.87
CA ILE A 178 7.33 -15.13 -5.19
C ILE A 178 7.16 -16.63 -4.99
N GLU A 179 6.12 -17.21 -5.58
CA GLU A 179 5.81 -18.63 -5.46
C GLU A 179 5.79 -19.30 -6.83
N ASN A 180 6.44 -20.46 -6.93
CA ASN A 180 6.29 -21.38 -8.07
C ASN A 180 5.93 -22.77 -7.54
N THR A 181 4.68 -23.15 -7.76
CA THR A 181 4.08 -24.43 -7.34
C THR A 181 4.12 -25.50 -8.44
N GLN A 182 4.77 -25.21 -9.58
CA GLN A 182 5.00 -26.18 -10.65
C GLN A 182 6.27 -27.02 -10.40
N THR A 183 7.04 -26.69 -9.36
CA THR A 183 8.23 -27.47 -8.92
C THR A 183 7.88 -28.38 -7.74
N ASN A 184 8.76 -29.34 -7.42
CA ASN A 184 8.62 -30.18 -6.23
C ASN A 184 9.98 -30.32 -5.52
N PRO A 185 10.17 -29.75 -4.32
CA PRO A 185 9.19 -28.94 -3.57
C PRO A 185 8.87 -27.61 -4.29
N ASP A 186 7.79 -26.96 -3.88
CA ASP A 186 7.45 -25.61 -4.33
C ASP A 186 8.60 -24.64 -4.04
N ILE A 187 8.81 -23.66 -4.91
CA ILE A 187 9.73 -22.54 -4.67
C ILE A 187 8.94 -21.40 -4.04
N ILE A 188 9.44 -20.89 -2.93
CA ILE A 188 8.88 -19.79 -2.14
C ILE A 188 10.02 -18.83 -1.79
N ILE A 189 9.97 -17.62 -2.33
CA ILE A 189 11.00 -16.59 -2.12
C ILE A 189 10.33 -15.37 -1.50
N GLU A 190 10.80 -15.03 -0.30
CA GLU A 190 10.39 -13.82 0.42
C GLU A 190 11.57 -12.87 0.46
N GLU A 191 11.46 -11.75 -0.24
CA GLU A 191 12.52 -10.75 -0.32
C GLU A 191 11.96 -9.33 -0.21
N THR A 192 12.86 -8.38 0.01
CA THR A 192 12.51 -6.96 -0.01
C THR A 192 13.25 -6.24 -1.13
N THR A 193 12.57 -5.28 -1.76
CA THR A 193 13.14 -4.49 -2.84
C THR A 193 14.29 -3.60 -2.37
N ASP A 194 15.29 -3.44 -3.23
CA ASP A 194 16.41 -2.53 -3.01
C ASP A 194 16.02 -1.04 -3.14
N ASN A 195 16.99 -0.14 -3.04
CA ASN A 195 16.79 1.30 -3.18
C ASN A 195 16.25 1.74 -4.55
N GLU A 196 16.35 0.89 -5.56
CA GLU A 196 15.88 1.12 -6.93
C GLU A 196 14.57 0.38 -7.22
N GLY A 197 13.99 -0.28 -6.20
CA GLY A 197 12.71 -0.96 -6.27
C GLY A 197 12.82 -2.35 -6.91
N TRP A 198 14.01 -2.92 -7.03
CA TRP A 198 14.24 -4.18 -7.71
C TRP A 198 14.37 -5.38 -6.77
N ILE A 199 13.92 -6.52 -7.28
CA ILE A 199 14.37 -7.85 -6.90
C ILE A 199 14.80 -8.55 -8.20
N LYS A 200 16.03 -9.06 -8.20
CA LYS A 200 16.60 -9.77 -9.35
C LYS A 200 16.89 -11.20 -8.92
N ILE A 201 16.12 -12.15 -9.44
CA ILE A 201 16.34 -13.57 -9.22
C ILE A 201 17.05 -14.11 -10.46
N VAL A 202 18.31 -14.49 -10.28
CA VAL A 202 19.14 -15.09 -11.32
C VAL A 202 19.11 -16.61 -11.17
N ASP A 203 19.19 -17.31 -12.32
CA ASP A 203 19.19 -18.76 -12.40
C ASP A 203 17.86 -19.37 -11.88
N ALA A 204 16.75 -18.75 -12.29
CA ALA A 204 15.40 -19.20 -11.99
C ALA A 204 14.95 -20.31 -12.95
N PRO A 205 14.44 -21.46 -12.45
CA PRO A 205 13.93 -22.52 -13.30
C PRO A 205 12.89 -22.04 -14.33
N PRO A 206 12.93 -22.51 -15.59
CA PRO A 206 11.94 -22.12 -16.57
C PRO A 206 10.55 -22.67 -16.23
N GLY A 207 9.50 -21.92 -16.55
CA GLY A 207 8.12 -22.32 -16.31
C GLY A 207 7.14 -21.34 -16.95
N THR A 208 6.06 -21.85 -17.55
CA THR A 208 5.03 -21.02 -18.19
C THR A 208 3.95 -20.67 -17.19
N ASN A 209 3.72 -19.37 -16.98
CA ASN A 209 2.83 -18.80 -15.97
C ASN A 209 3.03 -19.49 -14.61
N ALA A 210 4.29 -19.63 -14.22
CA ALA A 210 4.70 -20.47 -13.10
C ALA A 210 4.94 -19.67 -11.83
N TYR A 211 5.28 -18.38 -11.96
CA TYR A 211 5.69 -17.55 -10.84
C TYR A 211 4.56 -16.58 -10.47
N ASN A 212 3.88 -16.88 -9.36
CA ASN A 212 2.95 -15.97 -8.71
C ASN A 212 3.73 -14.97 -7.85
N ILE A 213 3.46 -13.68 -8.02
CA ILE A 213 4.25 -12.61 -7.40
C ILE A 213 3.30 -11.63 -6.76
N ILE A 214 3.49 -11.38 -5.46
CA ILE A 214 2.68 -10.45 -4.66
C ILE A 214 3.62 -9.43 -4.03
N ALA A 215 3.37 -8.14 -4.24
CA ALA A 215 4.11 -7.04 -3.61
C ALA A 215 3.20 -6.26 -2.66
N THR A 216 3.73 -5.95 -1.47
CA THR A 216 3.04 -5.15 -0.47
C THR A 216 4.03 -4.38 0.42
N LYS A 217 3.56 -3.32 1.07
CA LYS A 217 4.32 -2.57 2.06
C LYS A 217 3.37 -1.95 3.08
N SER A 218 3.78 -1.88 4.34
CA SER A 218 2.94 -1.26 5.39
C SER A 218 2.57 0.19 5.02
N GLY A 219 1.27 0.49 5.02
CA GLY A 219 0.70 1.77 4.58
C GLY A 219 0.57 1.94 3.06
N PHE A 220 0.80 0.88 2.27
CA PHE A 220 0.64 0.85 0.82
C PHE A 220 -0.40 -0.21 0.42
N SER A 221 -0.95 -0.06 -0.79
CA SER A 221 -1.78 -1.06 -1.45
C SER A 221 -0.99 -2.33 -1.76
N THR A 222 -1.70 -3.35 -2.23
CA THR A 222 -1.09 -4.62 -2.68
C THR A 222 -1.33 -4.78 -4.17
N ASP A 223 -0.33 -5.29 -4.88
CA ASP A 223 -0.44 -5.65 -6.29
C ASP A 223 0.16 -7.03 -6.52
N GLN A 224 -0.37 -7.74 -7.52
CA GLN A 224 0.02 -9.13 -7.75
C GLN A 224 -0.21 -9.58 -9.20
N THR A 225 0.46 -10.67 -9.55
CA THR A 225 0.10 -11.50 -10.71
C THR A 225 -0.97 -12.51 -10.35
N TYR A 226 -1.65 -13.05 -11.36
CA TYR A 226 -2.75 -14.00 -11.18
C TYR A 226 -2.60 -15.25 -12.05
N PRO A 227 -2.97 -16.43 -11.53
CA PRO A 227 -3.02 -17.64 -12.33
C PRO A 227 -4.17 -17.58 -13.35
N ILE A 228 -3.92 -18.12 -14.53
CA ILE A 228 -4.95 -18.26 -15.57
C ILE A 228 -6.05 -19.20 -15.08
N GLY A 229 -7.30 -18.71 -15.10
CA GLY A 229 -8.47 -19.43 -14.58
C GLY A 229 -8.69 -19.27 -13.08
N GLY A 230 -7.90 -18.43 -12.40
CA GLY A 230 -8.05 -18.11 -10.98
C GLY A 230 -9.04 -16.96 -10.73
N ALA A 231 -8.78 -16.16 -9.69
CA ALA A 231 -9.63 -15.03 -9.29
C ALA A 231 -9.79 -13.97 -10.39
N ALA A 232 -8.76 -13.78 -11.22
CA ALA A 232 -8.78 -12.88 -12.38
C ALA A 232 -9.39 -13.52 -13.65
N GLY A 233 -10.03 -14.68 -13.54
CA GLY A 233 -10.65 -15.37 -14.68
C GLY A 233 -9.63 -15.94 -15.66
N THR A 234 -10.06 -16.21 -16.89
CA THR A 234 -9.24 -16.86 -17.93
C THR A 234 -8.30 -15.92 -18.67
N ASP A 235 -8.48 -14.60 -18.52
CA ASP A 235 -7.66 -13.58 -19.17
C ASP A 235 -7.24 -12.50 -18.16
N PRO A 236 -6.26 -12.81 -17.27
CA PRO A 236 -5.77 -11.84 -16.30
C PRO A 236 -5.04 -10.67 -16.95
N ILE A 237 -5.21 -9.47 -16.40
CA ILE A 237 -4.45 -8.28 -16.85
C ILE A 237 -2.96 -8.40 -16.51
N SER A 238 -2.66 -9.04 -15.38
CA SER A 238 -1.29 -9.36 -14.93
C SER A 238 -1.21 -10.87 -14.66
N PRO A 239 -0.95 -11.70 -15.68
CA PRO A 239 -0.81 -13.15 -15.48
C PRO A 239 0.48 -13.49 -14.74
N ASP A 240 0.51 -14.65 -14.07
CA ASP A 240 1.72 -15.18 -13.46
C ASP A 240 2.90 -15.20 -14.44
N ALA A 241 4.10 -14.90 -13.95
CA ALA A 241 5.25 -14.68 -14.82
C ALA A 241 5.72 -16.01 -15.44
N THR A 242 6.14 -15.92 -16.71
CA THR A 242 6.75 -17.03 -17.46
C THR A 242 8.26 -16.83 -17.50
N VAL A 243 9.03 -17.73 -16.89
CA VAL A 243 10.49 -17.73 -17.00
C VAL A 243 10.92 -18.60 -18.18
N VAL A 244 11.73 -18.05 -19.07
CA VAL A 244 12.25 -18.72 -20.27
C VAL A 244 13.74 -18.98 -20.10
N VAL A 245 14.19 -20.14 -20.59
CA VAL A 245 15.61 -20.55 -20.59
C VAL A 245 16.48 -19.47 -21.22
N GLN A 246 17.54 -19.08 -20.50
CA GLN A 246 18.55 -18.09 -20.91
C GLN A 246 17.98 -16.72 -21.31
N GLN A 247 16.83 -16.33 -20.76
CA GLN A 247 16.25 -15.02 -20.98
C GLN A 247 15.93 -14.32 -19.66
N VAL A 248 15.96 -13.00 -19.70
CA VAL A 248 15.44 -12.16 -18.63
C VAL A 248 13.94 -12.00 -18.84
N THR A 249 13.17 -12.46 -17.87
CA THR A 249 11.75 -12.14 -17.73
C THR A 249 11.63 -10.95 -16.78
N GLN A 250 11.03 -9.87 -17.24
CA GLN A 250 10.81 -8.69 -16.42
C GLN A 250 9.32 -8.51 -16.15
N THR A 251 8.96 -8.28 -14.90
CA THR A 251 7.61 -7.91 -14.48
C THR A 251 7.64 -6.72 -13.53
N SER A 252 6.48 -6.14 -13.30
CA SER A 252 6.32 -4.86 -12.63
C SER A 252 5.04 -4.86 -11.81
N LEU A 253 5.12 -4.34 -10.58
CA LEU A 253 4.01 -4.24 -9.65
C LEU A 253 3.89 -2.81 -9.15
N LEU A 254 2.67 -2.27 -9.18
CA LEU A 254 2.37 -0.91 -8.78
C LEU A 254 1.67 -0.92 -7.43
N ILE A 255 2.38 -0.49 -6.39
CA ILE A 255 1.78 -0.28 -5.07
C ILE A 255 1.94 1.19 -4.69
N ASP A 256 0.96 1.74 -3.99
CA ASP A 256 1.01 3.14 -3.57
C ASP A 256 0.39 3.32 -2.19
N ARG A 257 0.62 4.45 -1.55
CA ARG A 257 0.06 4.72 -0.23
C ARG A 257 -1.46 4.61 -0.27
N VAL A 258 -2.01 3.85 0.68
CA VAL A 258 -3.46 3.72 0.80
C VAL A 258 -4.12 5.03 1.20
N SER A 259 -5.37 5.17 0.80
CA SER A 259 -6.21 6.35 0.97
C SER A 259 -7.41 6.05 1.85
N SER A 260 -8.08 7.09 2.31
CA SER A 260 -9.35 6.97 3.02
C SER A 260 -10.46 7.77 2.33
N PHE A 261 -11.66 7.22 2.38
CA PHE A 261 -12.85 7.85 1.81
C PHE A 261 -13.94 7.96 2.86
N THR A 262 -14.36 9.18 3.15
CA THR A 262 -15.45 9.45 4.09
C THR A 262 -16.70 9.85 3.33
N VAL A 263 -17.81 9.16 3.57
CA VAL A 263 -19.13 9.59 3.10
C VAL A 263 -19.87 10.20 4.27
N GLN A 264 -20.43 11.39 4.05
CA GLN A 264 -21.28 12.12 4.98
C GLN A 264 -22.66 12.29 4.34
N THR A 265 -23.72 12.06 5.09
CA THR A 265 -25.09 12.19 4.60
C THR A 265 -25.83 13.25 5.36
N VAL A 266 -26.51 14.13 4.62
CA VAL A 266 -27.29 15.24 5.16
C VAL A 266 -28.65 15.34 4.48
N ASP A 267 -29.60 15.97 5.15
CA ASP A 267 -30.89 16.33 4.55
C ASP A 267 -30.78 17.62 3.70
N SER A 268 -31.89 18.05 3.11
CA SER A 268 -31.94 19.29 2.29
C SER A 268 -31.63 20.58 3.07
N SER A 269 -31.61 20.53 4.40
CA SER A 269 -31.24 21.63 5.29
C SER A 269 -29.78 21.54 5.77
N CYS A 270 -29.03 20.58 5.25
CA CYS A 270 -27.64 20.26 5.60
C CYS A 270 -27.47 19.82 7.05
N VAL A 271 -28.52 19.24 7.63
CA VAL A 271 -28.46 18.60 8.93
C VAL A 271 -28.10 17.14 8.72
N VAL A 272 -27.28 16.61 9.62
CA VAL A 272 -26.86 15.19 9.62
C VAL A 272 -28.07 14.28 9.45
N LEU A 273 -28.00 13.43 8.43
CA LEU A 273 -29.00 12.43 8.12
C LEU A 273 -28.40 11.04 8.33
N PRO A 274 -28.76 10.33 9.40
CA PRO A 274 -28.15 9.05 9.76
C PRO A 274 -28.68 7.88 8.93
N ASN A 275 -27.93 6.77 8.95
CA ASN A 275 -28.31 5.45 8.44
C ASN A 275 -28.74 5.46 6.96
N ILE A 276 -27.96 6.14 6.14
CA ILE A 276 -28.17 6.17 4.69
C ILE A 276 -27.25 5.14 4.04
N ASP A 277 -27.86 4.24 3.27
CA ASP A 277 -27.19 3.16 2.58
C ASP A 277 -26.74 3.60 1.18
N PHE A 278 -25.51 3.22 0.82
CA PHE A 278 -24.90 3.45 -0.48
C PHE A 278 -23.95 2.32 -0.84
N SER A 279 -23.60 2.21 -2.12
CA SER A 279 -22.54 1.33 -2.61
C SER A 279 -21.33 2.12 -3.10
N LEU A 280 -20.16 1.50 -3.04
CA LEU A 280 -18.90 1.97 -3.63
C LEU A 280 -18.37 0.87 -4.55
N THR A 281 -17.95 1.24 -5.77
CA THR A 281 -17.35 0.31 -6.75
C THR A 281 -16.14 0.97 -7.38
N GLY A 282 -15.04 0.24 -7.56
CA GLY A 282 -13.85 0.71 -8.28
C GLY A 282 -13.97 0.48 -9.80
N THR A 283 -13.05 1.04 -10.57
CA THR A 283 -13.00 0.83 -12.03
C THR A 283 -11.85 -0.06 -12.47
N LYS A 284 -10.82 -0.23 -11.62
CA LYS A 284 -9.67 -1.07 -11.91
C LYS A 284 -10.09 -2.53 -12.05
N ILE A 285 -9.66 -3.17 -13.13
CA ILE A 285 -9.89 -4.60 -13.37
C ILE A 285 -8.61 -5.42 -13.14
N ILE A 286 -8.78 -6.65 -12.64
CA ILE A 286 -7.73 -7.68 -12.55
C ILE A 286 -7.81 -8.68 -13.69
N GLY A 287 -8.97 -8.80 -14.36
CA GLY A 287 -9.20 -9.72 -15.46
C GLY A 287 -10.18 -9.19 -16.48
N ALA A 288 -9.91 -9.46 -17.76
CA ALA A 288 -10.75 -9.04 -18.87
C ALA A 288 -12.01 -9.94 -19.01
N PRO A 289 -13.15 -9.39 -19.47
CA PRO A 289 -13.35 -7.98 -19.82
C PRO A 289 -13.68 -7.07 -18.63
N SER A 290 -14.10 -7.60 -17.48
CA SER A 290 -14.69 -6.77 -16.41
C SER A 290 -14.64 -7.38 -15.01
N ILE A 291 -13.58 -8.10 -14.64
CA ILE A 291 -13.37 -8.59 -13.27
C ILE A 291 -12.69 -7.48 -12.48
N LEU A 292 -13.44 -6.82 -11.60
CA LEU A 292 -12.96 -5.68 -10.81
C LEU A 292 -11.99 -6.11 -9.71
N LYS A 293 -11.00 -5.26 -9.41
CA LYS A 293 -10.11 -5.40 -8.24
C LYS A 293 -10.85 -5.03 -6.95
N TYR A 294 -11.66 -3.97 -7.02
CA TYR A 294 -12.56 -3.55 -5.95
C TYR A 294 -13.99 -3.63 -6.49
N ASP A 295 -14.67 -4.73 -6.18
CA ASP A 295 -16.06 -4.96 -6.58
C ASP A 295 -17.03 -4.10 -5.76
N THR A 296 -18.33 -4.26 -6.02
CA THR A 296 -19.35 -3.42 -5.38
C THR A 296 -19.54 -3.79 -3.92
N HIS A 297 -19.16 -2.88 -3.02
CA HIS A 297 -19.39 -3.00 -1.59
C HIS A 297 -20.50 -2.05 -1.12
N ASN A 298 -21.35 -2.54 -0.21
CA ASN A 298 -22.42 -1.76 0.39
C ASN A 298 -22.02 -1.24 1.78
N PHE A 299 -22.39 0.00 2.08
CA PHE A 299 -22.07 0.71 3.32
C PHE A 299 -23.31 1.45 3.84
N SER A 300 -23.26 1.84 5.12
CA SER A 300 -24.27 2.70 5.75
C SER A 300 -23.57 3.75 6.61
N THR A 301 -24.04 5.00 6.58
CA THR A 301 -23.44 6.12 7.33
C THR A 301 -23.72 6.12 8.83
N GLY A 302 -24.47 5.13 9.34
CA GLY A 302 -24.70 4.95 10.78
C GLY A 302 -25.35 6.14 11.49
N SER A 303 -25.32 6.15 12.82
CA SER A 303 -26.02 7.16 13.64
C SER A 303 -25.40 8.57 13.58
N SER A 304 -24.12 8.68 13.21
CA SER A 304 -23.42 9.95 13.02
C SER A 304 -23.62 10.56 11.63
N GLY A 305 -24.32 9.87 10.73
CA GLY A 305 -24.47 10.26 9.33
C GLY A 305 -23.12 10.36 8.61
N ASN A 306 -22.12 9.57 9.04
CA ASN A 306 -20.88 9.41 8.33
C ASN A 306 -20.27 8.02 8.48
N VAL A 307 -19.51 7.59 7.48
CA VAL A 307 -18.68 6.39 7.53
C VAL A 307 -17.36 6.66 6.82
N THR A 308 -16.27 6.17 7.38
CA THR A 308 -14.94 6.25 6.76
C THR A 308 -14.50 4.85 6.34
N ILE A 309 -14.20 4.71 5.06
CA ILE A 309 -13.64 3.53 4.42
C ILE A 309 -12.13 3.73 4.35
N GLN A 310 -11.37 2.81 4.93
CA GLN A 310 -9.91 2.86 4.99
C GLN A 310 -9.29 1.93 3.95
N ASP A 311 -7.98 2.01 3.80
CA ASP A 311 -7.17 1.10 2.99
C ASP A 311 -7.57 1.03 1.51
N LEU A 312 -8.08 2.14 0.96
CA LEU A 312 -8.44 2.21 -0.45
C LEU A 312 -7.21 2.43 -1.33
N GLU A 313 -7.13 1.68 -2.41
CA GLU A 313 -6.11 1.89 -3.45
C GLU A 313 -6.48 3.09 -4.32
N ALA A 314 -5.47 3.74 -4.92
CA ALA A 314 -5.70 4.74 -5.94
C ALA A 314 -6.43 4.15 -7.15
N ASP A 315 -7.63 4.68 -7.43
CA ASP A 315 -8.53 4.27 -8.49
C ASP A 315 -9.58 5.38 -8.72
N THR A 316 -10.32 5.28 -9.81
CA THR A 316 -11.62 5.93 -9.95
C THR A 316 -12.68 5.06 -9.30
N TYR A 317 -13.51 5.67 -8.46
CA TYR A 317 -14.61 5.02 -7.77
C TYR A 317 -15.94 5.66 -8.16
N GLU A 318 -16.99 4.85 -8.13
CA GLU A 318 -18.37 5.28 -8.27
C GLU A 318 -19.14 4.98 -6.98
N THR A 319 -19.94 5.96 -6.55
CA THR A 319 -20.88 5.83 -5.44
C THR A 319 -22.31 5.88 -5.93
N VAL A 320 -23.15 4.98 -5.41
CA VAL A 320 -24.58 4.95 -5.74
C VAL A 320 -25.38 4.90 -4.44
N LEU A 321 -26.37 5.78 -4.29
CA LEU A 321 -27.31 5.71 -3.19
C LEU A 321 -28.17 4.45 -3.35
N THR A 322 -28.19 3.57 -2.35
CA THR A 322 -28.97 2.32 -2.39
C THR A 322 -30.16 2.33 -1.43
N SER A 323 -30.27 3.36 -0.58
CA SER A 323 -31.41 3.54 0.31
C SER A 323 -32.72 3.68 -0.47
N ILE A 324 -33.71 2.85 -0.14
CA ILE A 324 -35.02 2.86 -0.80
C ILE A 324 -35.95 3.98 -0.33
N SER A 325 -35.66 4.57 0.84
CA SER A 325 -36.51 5.59 1.47
C SER A 325 -36.13 7.01 1.07
N TYR A 326 -35.04 7.17 0.33
CA TYR A 326 -34.45 8.46 0.00
C TYR A 326 -34.02 8.53 -1.46
N ASP A 327 -34.14 9.71 -2.03
CA ASP A 327 -33.60 10.08 -3.34
C ASP A 327 -32.32 10.91 -3.17
N LEU A 328 -31.33 10.70 -4.04
CA LEU A 328 -30.12 11.52 -4.06
C LEU A 328 -30.43 12.87 -4.73
N SER A 329 -30.38 13.94 -3.95
CA SER A 329 -30.66 15.30 -4.43
C SER A 329 -29.41 16.08 -4.86
N GLY A 330 -28.22 15.57 -4.54
CA GLY A 330 -26.95 16.11 -4.99
C GLY A 330 -25.79 15.67 -4.10
N THR A 331 -24.59 16.04 -4.52
CA THR A 331 -23.32 15.66 -3.88
C THR A 331 -22.32 16.81 -3.90
N SER A 332 -21.36 16.83 -2.97
CA SER A 332 -20.32 17.87 -2.93
C SER A 332 -19.35 17.83 -4.12
N PHE A 333 -19.23 16.66 -4.76
CA PHE A 333 -18.62 16.44 -6.09
C PHE A 333 -19.32 15.27 -6.77
N PHE A 334 -19.15 15.09 -8.08
CA PHE A 334 -19.88 14.05 -8.82
C PHE A 334 -19.62 12.63 -8.27
N PRO A 335 -20.63 11.75 -8.29
CA PRO A 335 -20.55 10.44 -7.63
C PRO A 335 -19.56 9.46 -8.28
N ILE A 336 -18.98 9.81 -9.44
CA ILE A 336 -17.78 9.20 -10.01
C ILE A 336 -16.59 10.12 -9.82
N PHE A 337 -15.52 9.61 -9.19
CA PHE A 337 -14.38 10.43 -8.77
C PHE A 337 -13.11 9.62 -8.60
N THR A 338 -11.97 10.26 -8.81
CA THR A 338 -10.65 9.66 -8.55
C THR A 338 -10.28 9.84 -7.09
N ILE A 339 -9.78 8.78 -6.46
CA ILE A 339 -9.00 8.85 -5.22
C ILE A 339 -7.53 8.68 -5.60
N ASN A 340 -6.72 9.69 -5.33
CA ASN A 340 -5.26 9.63 -5.51
C ASN A 340 -4.62 8.88 -4.34
N PRO A 341 -3.35 8.45 -4.45
CA PRO A 341 -2.64 7.85 -3.33
C PRO A 341 -2.52 8.80 -2.14
N ASN A 342 -2.56 8.23 -0.92
CA ASN A 342 -2.49 8.99 0.33
C ASN A 342 -3.52 10.14 0.45
N GLU A 343 -4.67 10.02 -0.22
CA GLU A 343 -5.74 11.03 -0.21
C GLU A 343 -6.77 10.68 0.87
N ASN A 344 -7.12 11.67 1.69
CA ASN A 344 -8.29 11.59 2.55
C ASN A 344 -9.42 12.37 1.89
N LYS A 345 -10.32 11.67 1.21
CA LYS A 345 -11.39 12.27 0.40
C LYS A 345 -12.71 12.23 1.15
N THR A 346 -13.48 13.31 1.11
CA THR A 346 -14.79 13.40 1.80
C THR A 346 -15.91 13.78 0.84
N LEU A 347 -16.88 12.89 0.65
CA LEU A 347 -18.09 13.13 -0.12
C LEU A 347 -19.25 13.47 0.83
N GLN A 348 -19.90 14.60 0.61
CA GLN A 348 -21.22 14.87 1.20
C GLN A 348 -22.31 14.48 0.20
N MET A 349 -23.22 13.61 0.61
CA MET A 349 -24.44 13.27 -0.11
C MET A 349 -25.62 13.97 0.53
N VAL A 350 -26.42 14.66 -0.29
CA VAL A 350 -27.66 15.29 0.15
C VAL A 350 -28.82 14.39 -0.27
N ALA A 351 -29.47 13.77 0.70
CA ALA A 351 -30.58 12.86 0.45
C ALA A 351 -31.89 13.44 0.96
N VAL A 352 -32.96 13.24 0.18
CA VAL A 352 -34.32 13.73 0.52
C VAL A 352 -35.29 12.55 0.57
N PRO A 353 -36.33 12.59 1.42
CA PRO A 353 -37.31 11.50 1.45
C PRO A 353 -37.87 11.23 0.06
N HIS A 354 -37.92 9.95 -0.30
CA HIS A 354 -38.40 9.53 -1.61
C HIS A 354 -39.84 10.00 -1.84
N ALA A 355 -40.08 10.63 -2.99
CA ALA A 355 -41.41 11.09 -3.36
C ALA A 355 -41.60 11.01 -4.88
N GLY A 356 -42.44 10.08 -5.35
CA GLY A 356 -42.75 9.92 -6.77
C GLY A 356 -41.49 9.67 -7.61
N MET A 357 -41.48 10.14 -8.86
CA MET A 357 -40.26 10.08 -9.68
C MET A 357 -39.36 11.27 -9.40
N ALA A 358 -38.05 11.02 -9.38
CA ALA A 358 -37.03 12.00 -9.08
C ALA A 358 -36.01 12.12 -10.21
N LEU A 359 -35.57 13.35 -10.45
CA LEU A 359 -34.59 13.72 -11.45
C LEU A 359 -33.52 14.60 -10.81
N LEU A 360 -32.30 14.09 -10.78
CA LEU A 360 -31.10 14.90 -10.56
C LEU A 360 -30.56 15.35 -11.93
N VAL A 361 -30.30 16.64 -12.09
CA VAL A 361 -29.62 17.16 -13.28
C VAL A 361 -28.23 17.64 -12.86
N SER A 362 -27.21 17.08 -13.49
CA SER A 362 -25.80 17.40 -13.28
C SER A 362 -25.25 18.13 -14.52
N VAL A 363 -24.90 19.40 -14.37
CA VAL A 363 -24.39 20.26 -15.45
C VAL A 363 -22.88 20.44 -15.30
N LYS A 364 -22.14 20.09 -16.35
CA LYS A 364 -20.67 20.15 -16.39
C LYS A 364 -20.16 20.70 -17.72
N ASP A 365 -18.89 21.09 -17.76
CA ASP A 365 -18.21 21.44 -19.00
C ASP A 365 -17.56 20.20 -19.66
N SER A 366 -16.85 20.41 -20.77
CA SER A 366 -16.14 19.36 -21.49
C SER A 366 -14.91 18.81 -20.75
N ALA A 367 -14.52 19.41 -19.62
CA ALA A 367 -13.45 18.96 -18.73
C ALA A 367 -13.99 18.31 -17.45
N ASP A 368 -15.27 17.92 -17.43
CA ASP A 368 -15.99 17.34 -16.31
C ASP A 368 -16.09 18.24 -15.05
N LEU A 369 -15.86 19.55 -15.20
CA LEU A 369 -15.99 20.49 -14.10
C LEU A 369 -17.46 20.93 -13.93
N PRO A 370 -17.97 21.01 -12.69
CA PRO A 370 -19.36 21.41 -12.44
C PRO A 370 -19.60 22.88 -12.79
N ILE A 371 -20.71 23.17 -13.49
CA ILE A 371 -21.11 24.54 -13.86
C ILE A 371 -22.14 25.06 -12.87
N ASN A 372 -21.72 25.94 -11.96
CA ASN A 372 -22.60 26.57 -10.97
C ASN A 372 -23.44 27.71 -11.54
N GLY A 373 -24.68 27.86 -11.04
CA GLY A 373 -25.63 28.88 -11.47
C GLY A 373 -26.00 28.80 -12.96
N ALA A 374 -25.98 27.59 -13.54
CA ALA A 374 -26.64 27.32 -14.81
C ALA A 374 -28.15 27.28 -14.57
N THR A 375 -28.92 27.89 -15.47
CA THR A 375 -30.37 27.88 -15.42
C THR A 375 -30.87 26.61 -16.10
N VAL A 376 -31.61 25.80 -15.36
CA VAL A 376 -32.18 24.53 -15.80
C VAL A 376 -33.70 24.64 -15.74
N GLN A 377 -34.32 24.57 -16.91
CA GLN A 377 -35.77 24.60 -17.08
C GLN A 377 -36.26 23.21 -17.47
N LEU A 378 -37.27 22.71 -16.75
CA LEU A 378 -37.89 21.41 -16.97
C LEU A 378 -39.39 21.58 -17.26
N GLU A 379 -39.82 21.13 -18.44
CA GLU A 379 -41.17 21.39 -18.96
C GLU A 379 -41.90 20.11 -19.41
N LYS A 380 -43.20 20.01 -19.08
CA LYS A 380 -44.12 18.99 -19.59
C LYS A 380 -45.57 19.47 -19.47
N GLY A 381 -46.19 19.79 -20.61
CA GLY A 381 -47.56 20.32 -20.63
C GLY A 381 -47.65 21.64 -19.84
N GLU A 382 -48.44 21.67 -18.77
CA GLU A 382 -48.55 22.84 -17.88
C GLU A 382 -47.43 22.90 -16.82
N PHE A 383 -46.69 21.81 -16.60
CA PHE A 383 -45.54 21.83 -15.69
C PHE A 383 -44.38 22.59 -16.32
N ASN A 384 -43.89 23.63 -15.65
CA ASN A 384 -42.75 24.43 -16.06
C ASN A 384 -42.03 24.97 -14.83
N GLU A 385 -40.91 24.33 -14.47
CA GLU A 385 -40.07 24.77 -13.35
C GLU A 385 -38.69 25.19 -13.83
N ILE A 386 -38.18 26.26 -13.24
CA ILE A 386 -36.83 26.77 -13.47
C ILE A 386 -36.06 26.74 -12.15
N LYS A 387 -34.92 26.06 -12.15
CA LYS A 387 -33.98 26.04 -11.03
C LYS A 387 -32.59 26.44 -11.50
N SER A 388 -31.75 26.83 -10.55
CA SER A 388 -30.32 27.08 -10.80
C SER A 388 -29.50 25.96 -10.21
N THR A 389 -28.38 25.61 -10.84
CA THR A 389 -27.42 24.66 -10.26
C THR A 389 -26.73 25.25 -9.03
N ASN A 390 -26.47 24.41 -8.03
CA ASN A 390 -25.83 24.77 -6.76
C ASN A 390 -26.56 25.93 -6.02
N SER A 391 -27.89 25.87 -5.96
CA SER A 391 -28.73 26.86 -5.27
C SER A 391 -29.40 26.35 -3.99
N SER A 392 -29.13 25.10 -3.61
CA SER A 392 -29.60 24.50 -2.35
C SER A 392 -28.80 25.06 -1.17
N PRO A 393 -29.32 25.02 0.09
CA PRO A 393 -28.50 25.32 1.27
C PRO A 393 -27.21 24.49 1.34
N CYS A 394 -27.24 23.28 0.78
CA CYS A 394 -26.08 22.39 0.73
C CYS A 394 -25.31 22.58 -0.57
N GLN A 395 -23.98 22.60 -0.47
CA GLN A 395 -23.11 22.68 -1.64
C GLN A 395 -23.27 21.43 -2.50
N THR A 396 -23.83 21.64 -3.68
CA THR A 396 -24.11 20.61 -4.70
C THR A 396 -23.65 21.15 -6.05
N PRO A 397 -22.32 21.30 -6.25
CA PRO A 397 -21.78 21.99 -7.42
C PRO A 397 -22.30 21.41 -8.74
N GLY A 398 -22.77 22.28 -9.63
CA GLY A 398 -23.28 21.88 -10.94
C GLY A 398 -24.61 21.14 -10.92
N GLN A 399 -25.25 20.94 -9.76
CA GLN A 399 -26.41 20.07 -9.65
C GLN A 399 -27.69 20.82 -9.26
N THR A 400 -28.83 20.28 -9.70
CA THR A 400 -30.16 20.69 -9.26
C THR A 400 -31.13 19.52 -9.37
N PHE A 401 -32.19 19.52 -8.56
CA PHE A 401 -33.00 18.32 -8.31
C PHE A 401 -34.50 18.60 -8.30
N TRP A 402 -35.27 17.63 -8.80
CA TRP A 402 -36.72 17.54 -8.70
C TRP A 402 -37.13 16.17 -8.17
N ASN A 403 -38.19 16.15 -7.38
CA ASN A 403 -38.93 14.94 -7.02
C ASN A 403 -40.43 15.15 -7.27
N ASN A 404 -41.20 14.11 -7.01
CA ASN A 404 -42.64 14.05 -7.18
C ASN A 404 -43.08 14.36 -8.62
N LEU A 405 -42.25 14.00 -9.59
CA LEU A 405 -42.54 14.15 -11.01
C LEU A 405 -43.51 13.06 -11.48
N ALA A 406 -44.34 13.38 -12.46
CA ALA A 406 -45.19 12.42 -13.14
C ALA A 406 -44.42 11.75 -14.28
N SER A 407 -44.56 10.44 -14.43
CA SER A 407 -43.90 9.67 -15.49
C SER A 407 -44.16 10.22 -16.89
N GLY A 408 -43.13 10.32 -17.72
CA GLY A 408 -43.25 10.67 -19.13
C GLY A 408 -42.11 11.56 -19.63
N SER A 409 -42.31 12.09 -20.84
CA SER A 409 -41.30 12.89 -21.54
C SER A 409 -41.35 14.36 -21.12
N TYR A 410 -40.19 14.93 -20.79
CA TYR A 410 -40.00 16.33 -20.44
C TYR A 410 -39.02 16.98 -21.42
N THR A 411 -39.21 18.28 -21.67
CA THR A 411 -38.20 19.13 -22.33
C THR A 411 -37.30 19.72 -21.26
N LEU A 412 -35.99 19.49 -21.37
CA LEU A 412 -34.96 20.01 -20.50
C LEU A 412 -34.13 21.04 -21.28
N THR A 413 -34.22 22.30 -20.84
CA THR A 413 -33.44 23.42 -21.40
C THR A 413 -32.43 23.90 -20.37
N VAL A 414 -31.13 23.85 -20.71
CA VAL A 414 -30.03 24.26 -19.84
C VAL A 414 -29.26 25.40 -20.49
N SER A 415 -29.11 26.52 -19.77
CA SER A 415 -28.41 27.70 -20.26
C SER A 415 -27.48 28.30 -19.21
N LYS A 416 -26.35 28.84 -19.68
CA LYS A 416 -25.38 29.61 -18.87
C LYS A 416 -24.72 30.65 -19.78
N ILE A 417 -24.55 31.88 -19.29
CA ILE A 417 -23.81 32.91 -20.04
C ILE A 417 -22.40 32.40 -20.34
N GLY A 418 -21.98 32.54 -21.61
CA GLY A 418 -20.69 32.05 -22.10
C GLY A 418 -20.67 30.58 -22.51
N TYR A 419 -21.85 29.94 -22.60
CA TYR A 419 -22.02 28.58 -23.10
C TYR A 419 -23.19 28.52 -24.08
N GLN A 420 -23.14 27.56 -24.99
CA GLN A 420 -24.26 27.22 -25.87
C GLN A 420 -25.41 26.61 -25.06
N THR A 421 -26.64 27.04 -25.35
CA THR A 421 -27.84 26.49 -24.69
C THR A 421 -28.07 25.06 -25.17
N SER A 422 -28.26 24.14 -24.24
CA SER A 422 -28.62 22.75 -24.51
C SER A 422 -30.12 22.59 -24.36
N VAL A 423 -30.78 22.00 -25.37
CA VAL A 423 -32.18 21.62 -25.33
C VAL A 423 -32.26 20.14 -25.66
N SER A 424 -32.87 19.36 -24.76
CA SER A 424 -33.00 17.91 -24.91
C SER A 424 -34.35 17.44 -24.41
N THR A 425 -34.78 16.29 -24.91
CA THR A 425 -35.95 15.58 -24.39
C THR A 425 -35.45 14.47 -23.48
N ILE A 426 -36.01 14.39 -22.27
CA ILE A 426 -35.68 13.37 -21.28
C ILE A 426 -36.93 12.59 -20.89
N ASP A 427 -36.82 11.28 -20.80
CA ASP A 427 -37.91 10.43 -20.31
C ASP A 427 -37.69 10.14 -18.83
N VAL A 428 -38.60 10.64 -17.98
CA VAL A 428 -38.61 10.35 -16.55
C VAL A 428 -39.48 9.12 -16.34
N LEU A 429 -38.82 7.96 -16.19
CA LEU A 429 -39.47 6.65 -16.09
C LEU A 429 -39.05 5.86 -14.84
N ASN A 430 -37.90 6.20 -14.25
CA ASN A 430 -37.37 5.54 -13.07
C ASN A 430 -37.78 6.28 -11.79
N ASN A 431 -37.79 5.57 -10.66
CA ASN A 431 -38.01 6.18 -9.34
C ASN A 431 -37.01 7.30 -9.06
N TRP A 432 -35.76 7.09 -9.46
CA TRP A 432 -34.71 8.09 -9.46
C TRP A 432 -33.83 7.94 -10.70
N GLN A 433 -33.42 9.06 -11.30
CA GLN A 433 -32.44 9.08 -12.39
C GLN A 433 -31.59 10.35 -12.35
N ASN A 434 -30.33 10.24 -12.79
CA ASN A 434 -29.44 11.37 -13.00
C ASN A 434 -29.28 11.65 -14.50
N GLN A 435 -29.47 12.90 -14.90
CA GLN A 435 -29.19 13.38 -16.25
C GLN A 435 -27.94 14.25 -16.25
N ASN A 436 -26.89 13.79 -16.92
CA ASN A 436 -25.69 14.58 -17.16
C ASN A 436 -25.87 15.46 -18.40
N ILE A 437 -25.58 16.76 -18.27
CA ILE A 437 -25.60 17.74 -19.36
C ILE A 437 -24.22 18.37 -19.47
N ILE A 438 -23.62 18.26 -20.65
CA ILE A 438 -22.36 18.90 -20.98
C ILE A 438 -22.67 20.19 -21.74
N LEU A 439 -22.25 21.33 -21.22
CA LEU A 439 -22.30 22.61 -21.93
C LEU A 439 -20.93 22.90 -22.56
N THR A 440 -20.95 23.36 -23.80
CA THR A 440 -19.76 23.83 -24.52
C THR A 440 -19.77 25.36 -24.60
N PRO A 441 -18.61 26.03 -24.47
CA PRO A 441 -18.50 27.48 -24.64
C PRO A 441 -19.09 28.02 -25.96
#